data_AF-A0A2K3NTC5-F1
#
_entry.id   AF-A0A2K3NTC5-F1
#
_cell.length_a   1.000
_cell.length_b   1.000
_cell.length_c   1.000
_cell.angle_alpha   90.00
_cell.angle_beta   90.00
_cell.angle_gamma   90.00
#
_symmetry.space_group_name_H-M   'P 1'
#
loop_
_entity.id
_entity.type
_entity.pdbx_description
1 polymer ?
#
loop_
_entity_poly.entity_id
_entity_poly.type
_entity_poly.pdbx_seq_one_letter_code
_entity_poly.pdbx_strand_id
1 'polypeptide(L)'
;DIVGVICNLPSVDGEDAGKVQSRKAVAGRILGKSLQAGDAVFERVFNAVYSALRGVVLGGTGARGRKLAEMTLLKVGAGALTERVVEAARVLIVAATVSVGVHGPWYKYLTDNI
;
A
#
# COMPACT_ATOMS: atom_id res chain seq x y z
N ASP A 1 -1.02 -16.43 -13.73
CA ASP A 1 -1.36 -16.68 -12.31
C ASP A 1 -0.42 -15.88 -11.42
N ILE A 2 -0.95 -15.21 -10.39
CA ILE A 2 -0.21 -14.28 -9.52
C ILE A 2 0.98 -14.95 -8.83
N VAL A 3 0.85 -16.25 -8.52
CA VAL A 3 1.92 -17.05 -7.93
C VAL A 3 3.12 -17.16 -8.87
N GLY A 4 2.88 -17.31 -10.17
CA GLY A 4 3.96 -17.38 -11.16
C GLY A 4 4.69 -16.04 -11.33
N VAL A 5 3.95 -14.93 -11.25
CA VAL A 5 4.51 -13.58 -11.36
C VAL A 5 5.34 -13.23 -10.13
N ILE A 6 4.83 -13.52 -8.92
CA ILE A 6 5.49 -13.14 -7.67
C ILE A 6 6.65 -14.07 -7.33
N CYS A 7 6.45 -15.39 -7.44
CA CYS A 7 7.44 -16.35 -6.95
C CYS A 7 8.52 -16.68 -7.98
N ASN A 8 8.30 -16.37 -9.27
CA ASN A 8 9.21 -16.65 -10.40
C ASN A 8 10.06 -17.92 -10.19
N LEU A 9 9.37 -19.03 -9.88
CA LEU A 9 10.03 -20.26 -9.43
C LEU A 9 10.87 -20.79 -10.60
N PRO A 10 12.20 -20.96 -10.42
CA PRO A 10 13.05 -21.43 -11.50
C PRO A 10 12.67 -22.87 -11.86
N SER A 11 12.48 -23.12 -13.15
CA SER A 11 12.41 -24.48 -13.68
C SER A 11 13.83 -25.04 -13.76
N VAL A 12 14.11 -26.10 -13.00
CA VAL A 12 15.38 -26.83 -13.11
C VAL A 12 15.23 -27.86 -14.24
N ASP A 13 16.19 -27.92 -15.16
CA ASP A 13 16.16 -28.91 -16.25
C ASP A 13 16.18 -30.33 -15.67
N GLY A 14 15.21 -31.15 -16.08
CA GLY A 14 14.98 -32.49 -15.54
C GLY A 14 14.08 -32.56 -14.30
N GLU A 15 13.49 -31.44 -13.86
CA GLU A 15 12.57 -31.41 -12.74
C GLU A 15 11.19 -31.98 -13.12
N ASP A 16 10.71 -32.93 -12.32
CA ASP A 16 9.39 -33.53 -12.50
C ASP A 16 8.28 -32.48 -12.48
N ALA A 17 7.39 -32.52 -13.47
CA ALA A 17 6.27 -31.60 -13.62
C ALA A 17 5.35 -31.63 -12.37
N GLY A 18 5.22 -32.79 -11.72
CA GLY A 18 4.48 -32.93 -10.45
C GLY A 18 5.11 -32.12 -9.31
N LYS A 19 6.44 -32.07 -9.24
CA LYS A 19 7.19 -31.31 -8.23
C LYS A 19 7.07 -29.81 -8.42
N VAL A 20 7.11 -29.32 -9.67
CA VAL A 20 6.90 -27.90 -9.99
C VAL A 20 5.48 -27.46 -9.60
N GLN A 21 4.47 -28.27 -9.94
CA GLN A 21 3.08 -27.98 -9.60
C GLN A 21 2.84 -27.98 -8.09
N SER A 22 3.47 -28.89 -7.34
CA SER A 22 3.41 -28.93 -5.88
C SER A 22 3.97 -27.67 -5.24
N ARG A 23 5.16 -27.20 -5.67
CA ARG A 23 5.75 -25.94 -5.19
C ARG A 23 4.85 -24.74 -5.47
N LYS A 24 4.26 -24.68 -6.67
CA LYS A 24 3.33 -23.62 -7.05
C LYS A 24 2.08 -23.64 -6.16
N ALA A 25 1.54 -24.81 -5.85
CA ALA A 25 0.40 -24.95 -4.95
C ALA A 25 0.72 -24.49 -3.52
N VAL A 26 1.92 -24.82 -3.01
CA VAL A 26 2.38 -24.35 -1.69
C VAL A 26 2.56 -22.83 -1.68
N ALA A 27 3.26 -22.29 -2.67
CA ALA A 27 3.47 -20.86 -2.83
C ALA A 27 2.14 -20.10 -2.91
N GLY A 28 1.17 -20.61 -3.67
CA GLY A 28 -0.17 -20.05 -3.75
C GLY A 28 -0.91 -20.02 -2.41
N ARG A 29 -0.81 -21.08 -1.60
CA ARG A 29 -1.41 -21.10 -0.26
C ARG A 29 -0.75 -20.10 0.68
N ILE A 30 0.58 -19.98 0.64
CA ILE A 30 1.32 -19.02 1.47
C ILE A 30 0.94 -17.60 1.08
N LEU A 31 1.01 -17.27 -0.21
CA LEU A 31 0.60 -15.96 -0.71
C LEU A 31 -0.85 -15.64 -0.34
N GLY A 32 -1.76 -16.60 -0.52
CA GLY A 32 -3.16 -16.43 -0.16
C GLY A 32 -3.34 -16.11 1.34
N LYS A 33 -2.62 -16.81 2.23
CA LYS A 33 -2.66 -16.54 3.68
C LYS A 33 -2.03 -15.20 4.03
N SER A 34 -0.87 -14.87 3.47
CA SER A 34 -0.17 -13.61 3.73
C SER A 34 -0.88 -12.37 3.22
N LEU A 35 -1.92 -12.53 2.39
CA LEU A 35 -2.79 -11.45 1.92
C LEU A 35 -4.08 -11.32 2.76
N GLN A 36 -4.36 -12.24 3.68
CA GLN A 36 -5.54 -12.15 4.54
C GLN A 36 -5.35 -11.12 5.65
N ALA A 37 -6.43 -10.40 5.95
CA ALA A 37 -6.46 -9.49 7.10
C ALA A 37 -6.17 -10.26 8.40
N GLY A 38 -5.37 -9.67 9.28
CA GLY A 38 -4.90 -10.32 10.51
C GLY A 38 -3.66 -11.20 10.33
N ASP A 39 -3.19 -11.47 9.11
CA ASP A 39 -1.86 -12.05 8.91
C ASP A 39 -0.77 -11.00 9.20
N ALA A 40 0.29 -11.41 9.90
CA ALA A 40 1.35 -10.50 10.32
C ALA A 40 2.09 -9.84 9.14
N VAL A 41 2.20 -10.54 7.99
CA VAL A 41 2.81 -9.98 6.78
C VAL A 41 1.89 -8.92 6.18
N PHE A 42 0.59 -9.21 6.07
CA PHE A 42 -0.39 -8.26 5.59
C PHE A 42 -0.39 -6.99 6.45
N GLU A 43 -0.52 -7.14 7.77
CA GLU A 43 -0.55 -6.02 8.71
C GLU A 43 0.72 -5.18 8.64
N ARG A 44 1.90 -5.82 8.53
CA ARG A 44 3.17 -5.09 8.42
C ARG A 44 3.23 -4.24 7.15
N VAL A 45 2.86 -4.81 6.00
CA VAL A 45 2.87 -4.10 4.72
C VAL A 45 1.80 -3.01 4.70
N PHE A 46 0.58 -3.33 5.15
CA PHE A 46 -0.54 -2.39 5.25
C PHE A 46 -0.16 -1.17 6.11
N ASN A 47 0.38 -1.39 7.31
CA ASN A 47 0.77 -0.30 8.20
C ASN A 47 1.88 0.58 7.62
N ALA A 48 2.83 -0.01 6.88
CA ALA A 48 3.86 0.75 6.18
C ALA A 48 3.27 1.62 5.06
N VAL A 49 2.39 1.07 4.23
CA VAL A 49 1.71 1.82 3.16
C VAL A 49 0.81 2.91 3.74
N TYR A 50 0.01 2.58 4.76
CA TYR A 50 -0.87 3.53 5.46
C TYR A 50 -0.08 4.70 6.06
N SER A 51 1.02 4.39 6.77
CA SER A 51 1.87 5.41 7.38
C SER A 51 2.59 6.26 6.32
N ALA A 52 3.01 5.67 5.21
CA ALA A 52 3.61 6.40 4.10
C ALA A 52 2.60 7.37 3.47
N LEU A 53 1.39 6.90 3.17
CA LEU A 53 0.29 7.68 2.62
C LEU A 53 -0.05 8.86 3.55
N ARG A 54 -0.20 8.60 4.86
CA ARG A 54 -0.44 9.63 5.88
C ARG A 54 0.70 10.64 5.95
N GLY A 55 1.94 10.19 5.81
CA GLY A 55 3.12 11.04 5.72
C GLY A 55 3.07 12.02 4.56
N VAL A 56 2.57 11.60 3.39
CA VAL A 56 2.37 12.49 2.24
C VAL A 56 1.18 13.42 2.45
N VAL A 57 0.04 12.90 2.91
CA VAL A 57 -1.18 13.71 3.13
C VAL A 57 -0.91 14.86 4.10
N LEU A 58 -0.19 14.59 5.20
CA LEU A 58 0.13 15.60 6.22
C LEU A 58 1.37 16.43 5.89
N GLY A 59 2.34 15.84 5.18
CA GLY A 59 3.62 16.47 4.83
C GLY A 59 3.63 17.18 3.46
N GLY A 60 2.54 17.08 2.71
CA GLY A 60 2.41 17.53 1.32
C GLY A 60 3.11 16.63 0.31
N THR A 61 2.83 16.83 -0.98
CA THR A 61 3.43 16.06 -2.09
C THR A 61 4.86 16.48 -2.45
N GLY A 62 5.43 17.44 -1.71
CA GLY A 62 6.80 17.92 -1.91
C GLY A 62 7.85 17.03 -1.25
N ALA A 63 9.09 17.53 -1.15
CA ALA A 63 10.23 16.77 -0.63
C ALA A 63 10.00 16.19 0.78
N ARG A 64 9.30 16.92 1.66
CA ARG A 64 9.03 16.48 3.04
C ARG A 64 8.13 15.23 3.09
N GLY A 65 6.93 15.29 2.51
CA GLY A 65 6.02 14.15 2.52
C GLY A 65 6.55 12.97 1.70
N ARG A 66 7.24 13.22 0.59
CA ARG A 66 7.94 12.17 -0.17
C ARG A 66 8.96 11.43 0.70
N LYS A 67 9.82 12.16 1.42
CA LYS A 67 10.83 11.55 2.30
C LYS A 67 10.19 10.72 3.42
N LEU A 68 9.09 11.20 4.00
CA LEU A 68 8.33 10.45 5.01
C LEU A 68 7.77 9.14 4.45
N ALA A 69 7.24 9.17 3.23
CA ALA A 69 6.75 7.98 2.54
C ALA A 69 7.88 6.99 2.26
N GLU A 70 8.98 7.46 1.67
CA GLU A 70 10.14 6.65 1.33
C GLU A 70 10.72 5.94 2.57
N MET A 71 11.00 6.69 3.64
CA MET A 71 11.53 6.13 4.89
C MET A 71 10.64 5.05 5.49
N THR A 72 9.33 5.15 5.29
CA THR A 72 8.37 4.17 5.80
C THR A 72 8.33 2.93 4.92
N LEU A 73 8.31 3.10 3.59
CA LEU A 73 8.27 1.99 2.64
C LEU A 73 9.58 1.19 2.62
N LEU A 74 10.73 1.83 2.86
CA LEU A 74 12.02 1.15 2.98
C LEU A 74 12.02 0.08 4.09
N LYS A 75 11.21 0.24 5.15
CA LYS A 75 11.09 -0.75 6.24
C LYS A 75 10.50 -2.10 5.81
N VAL A 76 9.84 -2.12 4.65
CA VAL A 76 9.25 -3.31 4.03
C VAL A 76 9.85 -3.59 2.65
N GLY A 77 10.98 -2.96 2.32
CA GLY A 77 11.66 -3.13 1.01
C GLY A 77 10.90 -2.52 -0.17
N ALA A 78 9.90 -1.67 0.07
CA ALA A 78 9.01 -1.12 -0.95
C ALA A 78 9.36 0.32 -1.36
N GLY A 79 10.60 0.78 -1.13
CA GLY A 79 11.01 2.17 -1.42
C GLY A 79 10.77 2.61 -2.87
N ALA A 80 10.86 1.68 -3.83
CA ALA A 80 10.56 1.93 -5.24
C ALA A 80 9.08 2.32 -5.51
N LEU A 81 8.17 2.08 -4.56
CA LEU A 81 6.76 2.45 -4.66
C LEU A 81 6.45 3.86 -4.13
N THR A 82 7.46 4.62 -3.70
CA THR A 82 7.26 5.96 -3.11
C THR A 82 6.44 6.88 -4.01
N GLU A 83 6.79 7.00 -5.29
CA GLU A 83 6.06 7.89 -6.21
C GLU A 83 4.60 7.43 -6.44
N ARG A 84 4.34 6.11 -6.43
CA ARG A 84 2.97 5.58 -6.50
C ARG A 84 2.15 6.00 -5.28
N VAL A 85 2.74 5.98 -4.09
CA VAL A 85 2.08 6.42 -2.85
C VAL A 85 1.84 7.93 -2.86
N VAL A 86 2.81 8.73 -3.36
CA VAL A 86 2.66 10.18 -3.48
C VAL A 86 1.50 10.54 -4.41
N GLU A 87 1.37 9.85 -5.54
CA GLU A 87 0.28 10.09 -6.49
C GLU A 87 -1.09 9.72 -5.90
N ALA A 88 -1.18 8.58 -5.21
CA ALA A 88 -2.41 8.20 -4.51
C ALA A 88 -2.80 9.22 -3.42
N ALA A 89 -1.82 9.73 -2.68
CA ALA A 89 -2.05 10.75 -1.66
C ALA A 89 -2.49 12.09 -2.24
N ARG A 90 -2.05 12.46 -3.46
CA ARG A 90 -2.49 13.68 -4.14
C ARG A 90 -4.01 13.70 -4.33
N VAL A 91 -4.60 12.58 -4.74
CA VAL A 91 -6.06 12.45 -4.88
C VAL A 91 -6.77 12.70 -3.54
N LEU A 92 -6.25 12.13 -2.45
CA LEU A 92 -6.81 12.33 -1.12
C LEU A 92 -6.67 13.77 -0.63
N ILE A 93 -5.56 14.43 -0.91
CA ILE A 93 -5.34 15.84 -0.57
C ILE A 93 -6.37 16.73 -1.29
N VAL A 94 -6.60 16.49 -2.60
CA VAL A 94 -7.62 17.22 -3.36
C VAL A 94 -9.00 16.98 -2.77
N ALA A 95 -9.38 15.72 -2.53
CA ALA A 95 -10.67 15.38 -1.94
C ALA A 95 -10.89 16.05 -0.57
N ALA A 96 -9.87 16.04 0.29
CA ALA A 96 -9.92 16.70 1.59
C ALA A 96 -10.05 18.22 1.47
N THR A 97 -9.28 18.84 0.56
CA THR A 97 -9.30 20.30 0.33
C THR A 97 -10.66 20.76 -0.18
N VAL A 98 -11.23 20.05 -1.15
CA VAL A 98 -12.57 20.34 -1.68
C VAL A 98 -13.62 20.15 -0.60
N SER A 99 -13.53 19.06 0.17
CA SER A 99 -14.49 18.78 1.25
C SER A 99 -14.51 19.89 2.29
N VAL A 100 -13.34 20.35 2.73
CA VAL A 100 -13.23 21.46 3.68
C VAL A 100 -13.68 22.78 3.06
N GLY A 101 -13.33 23.06 1.81
CA GLY A 101 -13.72 24.30 1.13
C GLY A 101 -15.22 24.43 0.90
N VAL A 102 -15.90 23.32 0.58
CA VAL A 102 -17.34 23.30 0.29
C VAL A 102 -18.17 23.08 1.55
N HIS A 103 -17.87 22.05 2.32
CA HIS A 103 -18.67 21.69 3.49
C HIS A 103 -18.26 22.44 4.76
N GLY A 104 -17.01 22.90 4.86
CA GLY A 104 -16.51 23.62 6.03
C GLY A 104 -17.36 24.86 6.39
N PRO A 105 -17.65 25.77 5.44
CA PRO A 105 -18.52 26.92 5.70
C PRO A 105 -19.92 26.53 6.17
N TRP A 106 -20.49 25.46 5.61
CA TRP A 106 -21.81 24.97 6.03
C TRP A 106 -21.80 24.40 7.45
N TYR A 107 -20.80 23.57 7.78
CA TYR A 107 -20.63 23.06 9.15
C TYR A 107 -20.43 24.20 10.15
N LYS A 108 -19.60 25.19 9.79
CA LYS A 108 -19.37 26.37 10.63
C LYS A 108 -20.67 27.14 10.89
N TYR A 109 -21.47 27.35 9.86
CA TYR A 109 -22.79 27.98 10.01
C TYR A 109 -23.68 27.19 10.98
N LEU A 110 -23.78 25.87 10.82
CA LEU A 110 -24.60 25.05 11.72
C LEU A 110 -24.12 25.11 13.17
N THR A 111 -22.81 25.07 13.42
CA THR A 111 -22.27 25.10 14.79
C THR A 111 -22.37 26.47 15.43
N ASP A 112 -22.29 27.54 14.65
CA ASP A 112 -22.39 28.92 15.15
C ASP A 112 -23.86 29.34 15.41
N ASN A 113 -24.84 28.59 14.88
CA ASN A 113 -26.29 28.86 14.99
C ASN A 113 -27.06 27.78 15.77
N ILE A 114 -26.35 26.89 16.49
CA ILE A 114 -26.89 26.05 17.58
C ILE A 114 -26.67 26.78 18.89
#